data_AF-A0A383DDY6-F1
#
_entry.id   AF-A0A383DDY6-F1
#
_cell.length_a   1.000
_cell.length_b   1.000
_cell.length_c   1.000
_cell.angle_alpha   90.00
_cell.angle_beta   90.00
_cell.angle_gamma   90.00
#
_symmetry.space_group_name_H-M   'P 1'
#
loop_
_entity.id
_entity.type
_entity.pdbx_description
1 polymer ?
#
loop_
_entity_poly.entity_id
_entity_poly.type
_entity_poly.pdbx_seq_one_letter_code
_entity_poly.pdbx_strand_id
1 'polypeptide(L)'
;MYGDIFKKLGQSGSWIKIKNNSDNYKGYIKNKKFPSNHKNTHKICVLQSNLYSKPNDKNKIPKKLSFGSKIKVTNKKGNFYKFDNLWIKKKYLKKISFETKDNFKNI
;
A
#
# COMPACT_ATOMS: atom_id res chain seq x y z
N MET A 1 3.89 -6.86 -1.19
CA MET A 1 2.68 -6.05 -1.48
C MET A 1 3.05 -4.57 -1.64
N TYR A 2 2.17 -3.70 -2.16
CA TYR A 2 2.47 -2.26 -2.20
C TYR A 2 2.54 -1.69 -0.77
N GLY A 3 3.61 -0.94 -0.49
CA GLY A 3 3.88 -0.39 0.84
C GLY A 3 4.51 -1.36 1.82
N ASP A 4 4.90 -2.57 1.39
CA ASP A 4 5.69 -3.45 2.24
C ASP A 4 7.16 -3.01 2.30
N ILE A 5 7.78 -3.31 3.43
CA ILE A 5 9.17 -3.00 3.72
C ILE A 5 9.96 -4.30 3.66
N PHE A 6 11.11 -4.27 3.02
CA PHE A 6 12.01 -5.40 2.93
C PHE A 6 13.46 -4.93 3.16
N LYS A 7 14.31 -5.85 3.62
CA LYS A 7 15.76 -5.66 3.67
C LYS A 7 16.40 -6.22 2.40
N LYS A 8 17.31 -5.47 1.78
CA LYS A 8 18.18 -5.98 0.71
C LYS A 8 19.29 -6.82 1.35
N LEU A 9 19.43 -8.06 0.92
CA LEU A 9 20.45 -9.01 1.38
C LEU A 9 21.62 -9.15 0.41
N GLY A 10 21.40 -8.88 -0.88
CA GLY A 10 22.41 -9.01 -1.92
C GLY A 10 21.84 -8.68 -3.29
N GLN A 11 22.69 -8.67 -4.31
CA GLN A 11 22.30 -8.40 -5.69
C GLN A 11 23.14 -9.25 -6.64
N SER A 12 22.51 -9.77 -7.69
CA SER A 12 23.19 -10.39 -8.82
C SER A 12 22.51 -9.90 -10.10
N GLY A 13 23.26 -9.15 -10.91
CA GLY A 13 22.73 -8.44 -12.08
C GLY A 13 21.46 -7.62 -11.75
N SER A 14 20.39 -7.93 -12.47
CA SER A 14 19.07 -7.29 -12.37
C SER A 14 18.19 -7.83 -11.25
N TRP A 15 18.69 -8.72 -10.40
CA TRP A 15 17.93 -9.33 -9.30
C TRP A 15 18.49 -8.94 -7.93
N ILE A 16 17.60 -8.63 -7.00
CA ILE A 16 17.92 -8.33 -5.61
C ILE A 16 17.39 -9.45 -4.73
N LYS A 17 18.25 -10.03 -3.90
CA LYS A 17 17.84 -10.92 -2.81
C LYS A 17 17.30 -10.06 -1.68
N ILE A 18 16.08 -10.33 -1.23
CA ILE A 18 15.40 -9.59 -0.18
C ILE A 18 14.96 -10.48 0.98
N LYS A 19 14.76 -9.87 2.15
CA LYS A 19 14.00 -10.42 3.27
C LYS A 19 12.80 -9.51 3.54
N ASN A 20 11.59 -10.01 3.41
CA ASN A 20 10.38 -9.27 3.76
C ASN A 20 10.31 -9.07 5.29
N ASN A 21 9.95 -7.87 5.74
CA ASN A 21 9.87 -7.57 7.17
C ASN A 21 8.58 -8.08 7.82
N SER A 22 7.52 -8.36 7.07
CA SER A 22 6.24 -8.80 7.65
C SER A 22 6.26 -10.26 8.11
N ASP A 23 6.89 -11.13 7.33
CA ASP A 23 6.84 -12.59 7.49
C ASP A 23 8.24 -13.24 7.46
N ASN A 24 9.31 -12.43 7.38
CA ASN A 24 10.69 -12.89 7.22
C ASN A 24 10.97 -13.71 5.95
N TYR A 25 10.07 -13.73 4.97
CA TYR A 25 10.25 -14.45 3.72
C TYR A 25 11.51 -13.97 2.98
N LYS A 26 12.31 -14.90 2.48
CA LYS A 26 13.51 -14.60 1.67
C LYS A 26 13.27 -15.01 0.23
N GLY A 27 13.52 -14.10 -0.70
CA GLY A 27 13.33 -14.35 -2.12
C GLY A 27 14.06 -13.34 -2.99
N TYR A 28 13.78 -13.36 -4.30
CA TYR A 28 14.39 -12.46 -5.26
C TYR A 28 13.34 -11.59 -5.93
N ILE A 29 13.65 -10.30 -6.13
CA ILE A 29 12.82 -9.35 -6.88
C ILE A 29 13.67 -8.65 -7.93
N LYS A 30 13.04 -8.16 -9.01
CA LYS A 30 13.75 -7.35 -10.01
C LYS A 30 14.23 -6.04 -9.38
N ASN A 31 15.48 -5.68 -9.64
CA ASN A 31 16.04 -4.39 -9.26
C ASN A 31 15.31 -3.28 -10.03
N LYS A 32 14.54 -2.47 -9.31
CA LYS A 32 13.81 -1.31 -9.82
C LYS A 32 14.12 -0.11 -8.93
N LYS A 33 13.73 1.09 -9.38
CA LYS A 33 13.75 2.29 -8.54
C LYS A 33 12.68 2.16 -7.45
N PHE A 34 13.06 1.63 -6.29
CA PHE A 34 12.20 1.58 -5.11
C PHE A 34 12.27 2.93 -4.37
N PRO A 35 11.13 3.45 -3.87
CA PRO A 35 11.15 4.66 -3.06
C PRO A 35 11.90 4.43 -1.74
N SER A 36 12.39 5.51 -1.14
CA SER A 36 12.99 5.45 0.18
C SER A 36 11.97 4.99 1.23
N ASN A 37 12.49 4.38 2.30
CA ASN A 37 11.67 3.89 3.38
C ASN A 37 10.85 5.03 3.99
N HIS A 38 9.56 4.80 4.20
CA HIS A 38 8.67 5.78 4.80
C HIS A 38 7.61 5.09 5.65
N LYS A 39 7.17 5.77 6.70
CA LYS A 39 6.09 5.27 7.56
C LYS A 39 4.74 5.39 6.86
N ASN A 40 4.11 4.26 6.59
CA ASN A 40 2.73 4.20 6.10
C ASN A 40 1.75 4.66 7.18
N THR A 41 0.61 5.22 6.77
CA THR A 41 -0.42 5.74 7.69
C THR A 41 -1.74 4.99 7.59
N HIS A 42 -2.09 4.48 6.41
CA HIS A 42 -3.35 3.80 6.16
C HIS A 42 -3.15 2.46 5.44
N LYS A 43 -4.08 1.54 5.63
CA LYS A 43 -4.16 0.25 4.94
C LYS A 43 -5.47 0.13 4.17
N ILE A 44 -5.44 -0.56 3.03
CA ILE A 44 -6.61 -0.85 2.21
C ILE A 44 -7.39 -1.98 2.88
N CYS A 45 -8.68 -1.77 3.15
CA CYS A 45 -9.54 -2.71 3.87
C CYS A 45 -10.66 -3.33 3.02
N VAL A 46 -10.53 -3.27 1.70
CA VAL A 46 -11.40 -3.92 0.72
C VAL A 46 -10.56 -4.81 -0.21
N LEU A 47 -11.16 -5.83 -0.83
CA LEU A 47 -10.46 -6.79 -1.69
C LEU A 47 -9.54 -6.11 -2.72
N GLN A 48 -10.07 -5.09 -3.40
CA GLN A 48 -9.32 -4.21 -4.29
C GLN A 48 -9.93 -2.80 -4.29
N SER A 49 -9.07 -1.78 -4.36
CA SER A 49 -9.47 -0.39 -4.48
C SER A 49 -8.98 0.19 -5.81
N ASN A 50 -9.88 0.90 -6.50
CA ASN A 50 -9.52 1.71 -7.66
C ASN A 50 -8.61 2.87 -7.24
N LEU A 51 -7.73 3.27 -8.17
CA LEU A 51 -6.90 4.47 -8.05
C LEU A 51 -7.38 5.54 -9.03
N TYR A 52 -7.02 6.78 -8.74
CA TYR A 52 -7.47 7.94 -9.50
C TYR A 52 -6.30 8.91 -9.71
N SER A 53 -6.25 9.58 -10.86
CA SER A 53 -5.24 10.61 -11.15
C SER A 53 -5.58 11.96 -10.51
N LYS A 54 -6.87 12.22 -10.28
CA LYS A 54 -7.43 13.40 -9.61
C LYS A 54 -8.49 12.96 -8.59
N PRO A 55 -8.85 13.78 -7.58
CA PRO A 55 -9.82 13.41 -6.55
C PRO A 55 -11.27 13.52 -7.06
N ASN A 56 -11.59 12.77 -8.09
CA ASN A 56 -12.90 12.73 -8.74
C ASN A 56 -13.11 11.36 -9.40
N ASP A 57 -14.32 10.82 -9.29
CA ASP A 57 -14.69 9.49 -9.77
C ASP A 57 -14.50 9.28 -11.27
N LYS A 58 -14.59 10.34 -12.09
CA LYS A 58 -14.34 10.30 -13.53
C LYS A 58 -12.86 10.07 -13.88
N ASN A 59 -11.93 10.32 -12.95
CA ASN A 59 -10.48 10.24 -13.19
C ASN A 59 -9.88 8.89 -12.75
N LYS A 60 -10.67 7.81 -12.84
CA LYS A 60 -10.23 6.46 -12.48
C LYS A 60 -9.13 5.99 -13.44
N ILE A 61 -8.11 5.32 -12.90
CA ILE A 61 -7.05 4.68 -13.70
C ILE A 61 -7.16 3.16 -13.65
N PRO A 62 -6.56 2.43 -14.63
CA PRO A 62 -6.62 0.97 -14.67
C PRO A 62 -5.94 0.28 -13.48
N LYS A 63 -4.93 0.92 -12.88
CA LYS A 63 -4.21 0.37 -11.73
C LYS A 63 -5.10 0.32 -10.48
N LYS A 64 -4.94 -0.75 -9.69
CA LYS A 64 -5.66 -0.98 -8.43
C LYS A 64 -4.68 -1.37 -7.33
N LEU A 65 -5.10 -1.19 -6.08
CA LEU A 65 -4.41 -1.73 -4.90
C LEU A 65 -5.25 -2.82 -4.26
N SER A 66 -4.63 -3.93 -3.90
CA SER A 66 -5.29 -5.06 -3.23
C SER A 66 -5.38 -4.87 -1.71
N PHE A 67 -6.24 -5.66 -1.08
CA PHE A 67 -6.47 -5.71 0.36
C PHE A 67 -5.19 -5.93 1.16
N GLY A 68 -4.91 -5.05 2.14
CA GLY A 68 -3.69 -5.12 2.96
C GLY A 68 -2.55 -4.24 2.45
N SER A 69 -2.68 -3.65 1.25
CA SER A 69 -1.72 -2.66 0.75
C SER A 69 -1.67 -1.47 1.71
N LYS A 70 -0.49 -0.88 1.87
CA LYS A 70 -0.25 0.21 2.81
C LYS A 70 0.19 1.45 2.04
N ILE A 71 -0.29 2.62 2.47
CA ILE A 71 0.04 3.91 1.85
C ILE A 71 0.39 4.95 2.91
N LYS A 72 1.22 5.92 2.53
CA LYS A 72 1.39 7.17 3.28
C LYS A 72 0.50 8.25 2.66
N VAL A 73 -0.58 8.58 3.37
CA VAL A 73 -1.43 9.71 3.00
C VAL A 73 -0.66 11.03 3.18
N THR A 74 -0.57 11.82 2.10
CA THR A 74 0.12 13.12 2.06
C THR A 74 -0.84 14.30 1.98
N ASN A 75 -2.04 14.12 1.44
CA ASN A 75 -3.05 15.17 1.36
C ASN A 75 -4.48 14.57 1.35
N LYS A 76 -5.49 15.41 1.55
CA LYS A 76 -6.91 15.04 1.62
C LYS A 76 -7.72 16.05 0.80
N LYS A 77 -8.64 15.59 -0.05
CA LYS A 77 -9.59 16.44 -0.77
C LYS A 77 -10.91 15.71 -0.97
N GLY A 78 -12.01 16.29 -0.52
CA GLY A 78 -13.34 15.67 -0.57
C GLY A 78 -13.32 14.26 0.01
N ASN A 79 -13.78 13.27 -0.76
CA ASN A 79 -13.81 11.86 -0.37
C ASN A 79 -12.54 11.06 -0.71
N PHE A 80 -11.43 11.74 -1.00
CA PHE A 80 -10.18 11.12 -1.42
C PHE A 80 -9.00 11.46 -0.51
N TYR A 81 -8.08 10.51 -0.41
CA TYR A 81 -6.73 10.71 0.10
C TYR A 81 -5.73 10.67 -1.05
N LYS A 82 -4.73 11.56 -0.98
CA LYS A 82 -3.57 11.57 -1.86
C LYS A 82 -2.46 10.74 -1.22
N PHE A 83 -1.78 9.93 -2.01
CA PHE A 83 -0.53 9.25 -1.67
C PHE A 83 0.33 9.23 -2.92
N ASP A 84 1.64 9.38 -2.78
CA ASP A 84 2.54 9.67 -3.90
C ASP A 84 1.94 10.77 -4.80
N ASN A 85 1.56 10.39 -6.04
CA ASN A 85 0.90 11.24 -7.03
C ASN A 85 -0.49 10.72 -7.44
N LEU A 86 -1.10 9.85 -6.64
CA LEU A 86 -2.39 9.22 -6.92
C LEU A 86 -3.40 9.52 -5.81
N TRP A 87 -4.67 9.29 -6.15
CA TRP A 87 -5.80 9.46 -5.26
C TRP A 87 -6.55 8.15 -5.06
N ILE A 88 -7.13 7.97 -3.88
CA ILE A 88 -7.88 6.77 -3.47
C ILE A 88 -9.02 7.17 -2.54
N LYS A 89 -10.17 6.47 -2.63
CA LYS A 89 -11.35 6.78 -1.81
C LYS A 89 -11.08 6.51 -0.33
N LYS A 90 -11.40 7.49 0.52
CA LYS A 90 -11.24 7.41 1.99
C LYS A 90 -11.96 6.23 2.62
N LYS A 91 -13.17 5.94 2.15
CA LYS A 91 -14.02 4.85 2.70
C LYS A 91 -13.42 3.44 2.60
N TYR A 92 -12.41 3.25 1.73
CA TYR A 92 -11.74 1.97 1.53
C TYR A 92 -10.44 1.84 2.34
N LEU A 93 -10.14 2.84 3.17
CA LEU A 93 -8.92 2.93 3.95
C LEU A 93 -9.24 2.97 5.44
N LYS A 94 -8.43 2.26 6.22
CA LYS A 94 -8.38 2.39 7.68
C LYS A 94 -6.99 2.86 8.10
N LYS A 95 -6.88 3.59 9.21
CA LYS A 95 -5.57 3.86 9.81
C LYS A 95 -4.88 2.53 10.14
N ILE A 96 -3.56 2.47 10.03
CA ILE A 96 -2.83 1.23 10.36
C ILE A 96 -2.97 0.88 11.84
N SER A 97 -3.00 1.89 12.71
CA SER A 97 -3.22 1.75 14.16
C SER A 97 -4.66 1.36 14.54
N PHE A 98 -5.56 1.14 13.57
CA PHE A 98 -6.92 0.73 13.87
C PHE A 98 -6.94 -0.76 14.21
N GLU A 99 -7.32 -1.05 15.45
CA GLU A 99 -7.59 -2.39 15.97
C GLU A 99 -9.10 -2.60 16.07
N THR A 100 -9.57 -3.70 15.50
CA THR A 100 -10.93 -4.19 15.74
C THR A 100 -10.95 -4.83 17.13
N LYS A 101 -11.83 -4.35 18.02
CA LYS A 101 -11.96 -4.88 19.39
C LYS A 101 -12.28 -6.37 19.43
N ASP A 102 -13.04 -6.85 18.45
CA ASP A 102 -13.41 -8.25 18.32
C ASP A 102 -13.56 -8.58 16.83
N ASN A 103 -12.81 -9.57 16.36
CA ASN A 103 -12.79 -9.98 14.95
C ASN A 103 -13.92 -10.98 14.61
N PHE A 104 -14.58 -11.54 15.63
CA PHE A 104 -15.60 -12.58 15.50
C PHE A 104 -16.98 -12.15 15.99
N LYS A 105 -17.13 -10.89 16.45
CA LYS A 105 -18.42 -10.38 16.97
C LYS A 105 -19.64 -10.56 16.05
N ASN A 106 -19.42 -10.72 14.74
CA ASN A 106 -20.46 -10.86 13.72
C ASN A 106 -20.37 -12.21 12.98
N ILE A 107 -19.65 -13.19 13.55
CA ILE A 107 -19.58 -14.58 13.08
C ILE A 107 -20.36 -15.41 14.09
#